data_AF-A0A7J5EE94-F1
#
_entry.id   AF-A0A7J5EE94-F1
#
_cell.length_a   1.000
_cell.length_b   1.000
_cell.length_c   1.000
_cell.angle_alpha   90.00
_cell.angle_beta   90.00
_cell.angle_gamma   90.00
#
_symmetry.space_group_name_H-M   'P 1'
#
loop_
_entity.id
_entity.type
_entity.pdbx_description
1 polymer ?
#
loop_
_entity_poly.entity_id
_entity_poly.type
_entity_poly.pdbx_seq_one_letter_code
_entity_poly.pdbx_strand_id
1 'polypeptide(L)'
;MSEWNSKVKRILKSELVKRGLSTEDLTNLLNNNGCTETKSSVDSKISRGTFSASFFMQCLFVIGCTKIEIEEYHTAFFALEPSVLMVAESSVEYKTVKDGN
;
A
#
# COMPACT_ATOMS: atom_id res chain seq x y z
N MET A 1 14.52 -5.78 -1.56
CA MET A 1 13.46 -6.57 -2.23
C MET A 1 12.31 -6.98 -1.31
N SER A 2 12.55 -7.30 -0.02
CA SER A 2 11.50 -7.70 0.94
C SER A 2 10.26 -6.79 0.97
N GLU A 3 10.46 -5.46 0.92
CA GLU A 3 9.38 -4.46 0.87
C GLU A 3 8.48 -4.64 -0.36
N TRP A 4 9.07 -4.82 -1.55
CA TRP A 4 8.33 -5.03 -2.79
C TRP A 4 7.57 -6.36 -2.80
N ASN A 5 8.16 -7.43 -2.30
CA ASN A 5 7.47 -8.71 -2.15
C ASN A 5 6.27 -8.58 -1.21
N SER A 6 6.43 -7.82 -0.12
CA SER A 6 5.34 -7.52 0.81
C SER A 6 4.27 -6.61 0.21
N LYS A 7 4.63 -5.70 -0.70
CA LYS A 7 3.68 -4.87 -1.44
C LYS A 7 2.87 -5.71 -2.42
N VAL A 8 3.54 -6.51 -3.25
CA VAL A 8 2.91 -7.36 -4.26
C VAL A 8 1.99 -8.40 -3.64
N LYS A 9 2.40 -9.07 -2.54
CA LYS A 9 1.50 -10.00 -1.83
C LYS A 9 0.27 -9.30 -1.24
N ARG A 10 0.42 -8.08 -0.72
CA ARG A 10 -0.70 -7.30 -0.18
C ARG A 10 -1.69 -6.92 -1.26
N ILE A 11 -1.20 -6.49 -2.43
CA ILE A 11 -2.04 -6.18 -3.60
C ILE A 11 -2.83 -7.42 -4.02
N LEU A 12 -2.17 -8.57 -4.20
CA LEU A 12 -2.89 -9.78 -4.61
C LEU A 12 -3.96 -10.19 -3.58
N LYS A 13 -3.61 -10.15 -2.28
CA LYS A 13 -4.55 -10.48 -1.21
C LYS A 13 -5.72 -9.49 -1.12
N SER A 14 -5.48 -8.19 -1.28
CA SER A 14 -6.57 -7.21 -1.25
C SER A 14 -7.53 -7.42 -2.42
N GLU A 15 -7.03 -7.76 -3.61
CA GLU A 15 -7.87 -8.06 -4.76
C GLU A 15 -8.71 -9.34 -4.60
N LEU A 16 -8.19 -10.35 -3.90
CA LEU A 16 -8.97 -11.53 -3.50
C LEU A 16 -10.08 -11.17 -2.51
N VAL A 17 -9.74 -10.43 -1.45
CA VAL A 17 -10.71 -10.00 -0.42
C VAL A 17 -11.82 -9.13 -1.01
N LYS A 18 -11.50 -8.18 -1.90
CA LYS A 18 -12.49 -7.35 -2.61
C LYS A 18 -13.51 -8.16 -3.40
N ARG A 19 -13.17 -9.40 -3.78
CA ARG A 19 -14.03 -10.31 -4.56
C ARG A 19 -14.62 -11.44 -3.74
N GLY A 20 -14.33 -11.50 -2.44
CA GLY A 20 -14.77 -12.59 -1.57
C GLY A 20 -14.17 -13.95 -1.91
N LEU A 21 -12.97 -13.98 -2.51
CA LEU A 21 -12.31 -15.22 -2.92
C LEU A 21 -11.24 -15.64 -1.90
N SER A 22 -11.19 -16.94 -1.62
CA SER A 22 -10.12 -17.57 -0.86
C SER A 22 -8.93 -17.93 -1.78
N THR A 23 -7.79 -18.32 -1.18
CA THR A 23 -6.66 -18.88 -1.96
C THR A 23 -7.00 -20.24 -2.57
N GLU A 24 -7.95 -20.97 -2.01
CA GLU A 24 -8.48 -22.21 -2.59
C GLU A 24 -9.27 -21.91 -3.88
N ASP A 25 -10.14 -20.89 -3.84
CA ASP A 25 -10.90 -20.45 -5.01
C ASP A 25 -9.97 -19.98 -6.13
N LEU A 26 -8.93 -19.21 -5.80
CA LEU A 26 -7.91 -18.79 -6.75
C LEU A 26 -7.23 -20.01 -7.40
N THR A 27 -6.88 -21.03 -6.61
CA THR A 27 -6.23 -22.24 -7.12
C THR A 27 -7.14 -22.97 -8.10
N ASN A 28 -8.43 -23.09 -7.78
CA ASN A 28 -9.43 -23.71 -8.65
C ASN A 28 -9.60 -22.92 -9.96
N LEU A 29 -9.68 -21.59 -9.87
CA LEU A 29 -9.79 -20.71 -11.04
C LEU A 29 -8.56 -20.77 -11.95
N LEU A 30 -7.35 -20.81 -11.38
CA LEU A 30 -6.11 -20.99 -12.13
C LEU A 30 -6.10 -22.33 -12.87
N ASN A 31 -6.49 -23.41 -12.20
CA ASN A 31 -6.52 -24.74 -12.80
C ASN A 31 -7.57 -24.84 -13.93
N ASN A 32 -8.73 -24.19 -13.76
CA ASN A 32 -9.75 -24.09 -14.81
C ASN A 32 -9.26 -23.29 -16.03
N ASN A 33 -8.25 -22.44 -15.89
CA ASN A 33 -7.64 -21.68 -16.97
C ASN A 33 -6.39 -22.37 -17.57
N GLY A 34 -6.15 -23.64 -17.23
CA GLY A 34 -5.05 -24.43 -17.78
C GLY A 34 -3.74 -24.33 -17.01
N CYS A 35 -3.73 -23.72 -15.82
CA CYS A 35 -2.60 -23.86 -14.90
C CYS A 35 -2.63 -25.23 -14.20
N THR A 36 -1.48 -25.65 -13.67
CA THR A 36 -1.37 -26.81 -12.78
C THR A 36 -0.73 -26.37 -11.48
N GLU A 37 -1.56 -25.86 -10.58
CA GLU A 37 -1.16 -25.37 -9.26
C GLU A 37 -1.87 -26.16 -8.16
N THR A 38 -1.18 -26.32 -7.04
CA THR A 38 -1.75 -26.89 -5.81
C THR A 38 -2.01 -25.76 -4.82
N LYS A 39 -2.92 -25.98 -3.86
CA LYS A 39 -3.17 -25.00 -2.79
C LYS A 39 -1.87 -24.61 -2.07
N SER A 40 -1.04 -25.61 -1.73
CA SER A 40 0.24 -25.39 -1.05
C SER A 40 1.25 -24.59 -1.88
N SER A 41 1.31 -24.80 -3.20
CA SER A 41 2.20 -24.03 -4.08
C SER A 41 1.75 -22.57 -4.20
N VAL A 42 0.44 -22.33 -4.34
CA VAL A 42 -0.13 -20.98 -4.37
C VAL A 42 0.08 -20.26 -3.04
N ASP A 43 -0.23 -20.89 -1.92
CA ASP A 43 -0.05 -20.32 -0.58
C ASP A 43 1.42 -19.95 -0.34
N SER A 44 2.36 -20.81 -0.73
CA SER A 44 3.80 -20.56 -0.60
C SER A 44 4.26 -19.38 -1.46
N LYS A 45 3.77 -19.29 -2.71
CA LYS A 45 4.06 -18.17 -3.63
C LYS A 45 3.56 -16.85 -3.04
N ILE A 46 2.30 -16.81 -2.62
CA ILE A 46 1.66 -15.61 -2.07
C ILE A 46 2.31 -15.20 -0.74
N SER A 47 2.61 -16.17 0.14
CA SER A 47 3.24 -15.90 1.43
C SER A 47 4.61 -15.24 1.28
N ARG A 48 5.44 -15.77 0.37
CA ARG A 48 6.79 -15.24 0.09
C ARG A 48 6.77 -13.96 -0.73
N GLY A 49 5.74 -13.77 -1.56
CA GLY A 49 5.65 -12.64 -2.49
C GLY A 49 6.69 -12.70 -3.61
N THR A 50 7.23 -13.89 -3.92
CA THR A 50 8.26 -14.13 -4.94
C THR A 50 7.71 -15.05 -6.03
N PHE A 51 6.73 -14.57 -6.77
CA PHE A 51 6.16 -15.27 -7.94
C PHE A 51 6.48 -14.51 -9.22
N SER A 52 6.42 -15.20 -10.36
CA SER A 52 6.64 -14.57 -11.66
C SER A 52 5.56 -13.54 -11.96
N ALA A 53 5.89 -12.54 -12.78
CA ALA A 53 4.91 -11.58 -13.30
C ALA A 53 3.80 -12.29 -14.09
N SER A 54 4.11 -13.38 -14.80
CA SER A 54 3.12 -14.19 -15.51
C SER A 54 2.09 -14.81 -14.56
N PHE A 55 2.53 -15.41 -13.46
CA PHE A 55 1.65 -15.95 -12.44
C PHE A 55 0.77 -14.86 -11.83
N PHE A 56 1.36 -13.69 -11.55
CA PHE A 56 0.59 -12.55 -11.05
C PHE A 56 -0.52 -12.12 -12.01
N MET A 57 -0.19 -11.97 -13.30
CA MET A 57 -1.17 -11.61 -14.33
C MET A 57 -2.25 -12.67 -14.51
N GLN A 58 -1.90 -13.96 -14.45
CA GLN A 58 -2.87 -15.05 -14.46
C GLN A 58 -3.83 -14.95 -13.27
N CYS A 59 -3.32 -14.74 -12.06
CA CYS A 59 -4.15 -14.54 -10.88
C CYS A 59 -5.12 -13.37 -11.06
N LEU A 60 -4.64 -12.21 -11.52
CA LEU A 60 -5.49 -11.05 -11.77
C LEU A 60 -6.55 -11.33 -12.84
N PHE A 61 -6.18 -12.02 -13.92
CA PHE A 61 -7.09 -12.35 -15.00
C PHE A 61 -8.21 -13.29 -14.53
N VAL A 62 -7.87 -14.40 -13.86
CA VAL A 62 -8.87 -15.41 -13.47
C VAL A 62 -9.82 -14.94 -12.38
N ILE A 63 -9.40 -13.96 -11.56
CA ILE A 63 -10.29 -13.31 -10.57
C ILE A 63 -11.07 -12.13 -11.18
N GLY A 64 -10.87 -11.79 -12.45
CA GLY A 64 -11.55 -10.65 -13.08
C GLY A 64 -11.06 -9.29 -12.55
N CYS A 65 -9.77 -9.16 -12.26
CA CYS A 65 -9.12 -7.88 -11.97
C CYS A 65 -8.65 -7.20 -13.25
N THR A 66 -9.27 -6.07 -13.58
CA THR A 66 -9.00 -5.28 -14.78
C THR A 66 -8.09 -4.08 -14.50
N LYS A 67 -8.02 -3.62 -13.25
CA LYS A 67 -7.22 -2.47 -12.83
C LYS A 67 -6.62 -2.77 -11.46
N ILE A 68 -5.31 -2.56 -11.35
CA ILE A 68 -4.59 -2.50 -10.08
C ILE A 68 -4.15 -1.08 -9.81
N GLU A 69 -4.20 -0.68 -8.55
CA GLU A 69 -3.71 0.61 -8.09
C GLU A 69 -2.51 0.38 -7.17
N ILE A 70 -1.43 1.10 -7.42
CA ILE A 70 -0.20 0.99 -6.65
C ILE A 70 -0.10 2.26 -5.80
N GLU A 71 -0.62 2.19 -4.59
CA GLU A 71 -0.49 3.30 -3.64
C GLU A 71 0.98 3.45 -3.22
N GLU A 72 1.50 4.67 -3.31
CA GLU A 72 2.82 5.03 -2.83
C GLU A 72 2.65 5.75 -1.49
N TYR A 73 2.84 5.03 -0.39
CA TYR A 73 2.95 5.67 0.92
C TYR A 73 4.32 6.33 0.99
N HIS A 74 4.42 7.56 0.48
CA HIS A 74 5.64 8.34 0.65
C HIS A 74 5.70 8.81 2.11
N THR A 75 6.35 8.02 2.96
CA THR A 75 6.62 8.40 4.36
C THR A 75 7.48 9.68 4.45
N ALA A 76 8.13 10.08 3.35
CA ALA A 76 9.05 11.23 3.36
C ALA A 76 8.36 12.60 3.50
N PHE A 77 7.02 12.69 3.51
CA PHE A 77 6.36 13.96 3.83
C PHE A 77 6.55 14.38 5.31
N PHE A 78 7.00 13.47 6.19
CA PHE A 78 7.31 13.80 7.59
C PHE A 78 8.81 13.96 7.88
N ALA A 79 9.70 13.76 6.90
CA ALA A 79 11.15 13.75 7.10
C ALA A 79 11.89 14.94 6.45
N LEU A 80 11.17 15.95 5.97
CA LEU A 80 11.75 17.21 5.52
C LEU A 80 11.26 18.36 6.42
N GLU A 81 12.07 18.62 7.46
CA GLU A 81 12.29 19.87 8.18
C GLU A 81 11.07 20.69 8.70
N PRO A 82 10.92 20.89 10.03
CA PRO A 82 9.98 21.85 10.62
C PRO A 82 10.43 23.30 10.37
N SER A 83 10.29 23.76 9.13
CA SER A 83 10.77 25.08 8.69
C SER A 83 9.66 25.94 8.06
N VAL A 84 8.44 25.87 8.59
CA VAL A 84 7.42 26.94 8.48
C VAL A 84 6.44 26.72 9.66
N LEU A 85 6.28 27.61 10.63
CA LEU A 85 6.01 29.03 10.51
C LEU A 85 6.58 29.78 11.73
N MET A 86 7.59 30.61 11.50
CA MET A 86 7.93 31.70 12.42
C MET A 86 6.74 32.66 12.45
N VAL A 87 5.87 32.57 13.45
CA VAL A 87 5.00 33.69 13.81
C VAL A 87 5.90 34.71 14.51
N ALA A 88 6.51 35.58 13.72
CA ALA A 88 7.10 36.80 14.24
C ALA A 88 5.95 37.65 14.80
N GLU A 89 5.67 37.55 16.09
CA GLU A 89 4.94 38.62 16.76
C GLU A 89 5.76 39.90 16.58
N SER A 90 5.10 40.95 16.09
CA SER A 90 5.70 42.27 16.02
C SER A 90 6.01 42.70 17.46
N SER A 91 7.28 42.98 17.77
CA SER A 91 7.68 43.56 19.05
C SER A 91 7.07 44.95 19.19
N VAL A 92 5.86 45.02 19.72
CA VAL A 92 5.23 46.27 20.17
C VAL A 92 5.78 46.60 21.56
N GLU A 93 6.60 47.64 21.65
CA GLU A 93 6.97 48.26 22.92
C GLU A 93 5.71 48.88 23.55
N TYR A 94 5.23 48.29 24.63
CA TYR A 94 4.17 48.89 25.44
C TYR A 94 4.74 50.09 26.19
N LYS A 95 4.37 51.30 25.77
CA LYS A 95 4.57 52.50 26.60
C LYS A 95 3.59 52.45 27.76
N THR A 96 4.10 52.21 28.96
CA THR A 96 3.33 52.46 30.18
C THR A 96 3.18 53.97 30.33
N VAL A 97 1.94 54.44 30.32
CA VAL A 97 1.60 55.84 30.58
C VAL A 97 1.94 56.12 32.05
N LYS A 98 2.93 57.00 32.27
CA LYS A 98 3.09 57.70 33.55
C LYS A 98 2.07 58.83 33.59
N ASP A 99 1.05 58.66 34.42
CA ASP A 99 0.22 59.71 35.03
C ASP A 99 -0.30 59.06 36.33
N GLY A 100 -0.07 59.57 37.52
CA GLY A 100 -0.13 60.97 37.93
C GLY A 100 -1.24 61.06 38.98
N ASN A 101 -0.90 60.87 40.25
CA ASN A 101 -1.54 61.51 41.41
C ASN A 101 -0.66 61.34 42.66
#